data_AF-A0A524JC73-F1
#
_entry.id   AF-A0A524JC73-F1
#
_cell.length_a   1.000
_cell.length_b   1.000
_cell.length_c   1.000
_cell.angle_alpha   90.00
_cell.angle_beta   90.00
_cell.angle_gamma   90.00
#
_symmetry.space_group_name_H-M   'P 1'
#
loop_
_entity.id
_entity.type
_entity.pdbx_description
1 polymer ?
#
loop_
_entity_poly.entity_id
_entity_poly.type
_entity_poly.pdbx_seq_one_letter_code
_entity_poly.pdbx_strand_id
1 'polypeptide(L)'
;QKFGPGTDSGTFDYFTEAVNGEEGVQTKQYNNVGEDDNQTVTGVAGSPGGIGYFGFSFFQENQDTIKGAQIDGGDGCVAPSVETVQDGTYTPLARALYIYPSGKALQEEATQAFVDFYLENSNAIGEQIGYIGLTDEQLTESQDKVASLTG
;
A
#
# COMPACT_ATOMS: atom_id res chain seq x y z
N GLN A 1 7.53 7.53 21.61
CA GLN A 1 8.55 7.79 20.57
C GLN A 1 7.89 7.69 19.20
N LYS A 2 8.45 8.32 18.15
CA LYS A 2 7.91 8.28 16.78
C LYS A 2 8.91 7.55 15.89
N PHE A 3 8.46 6.62 15.07
CA PHE A 3 9.30 5.84 14.15
C PHE A 3 8.72 5.94 12.74
N GLY A 4 9.57 5.93 11.72
CA GLY A 4 9.12 5.96 10.34
C GLY A 4 10.27 5.78 9.36
N PRO A 5 9.95 5.50 8.10
CA PRO A 5 10.92 5.26 7.03
C PRO A 5 11.78 6.49 6.71
N GLY A 6 12.79 6.26 5.88
CA GLY A 6 13.63 7.29 5.28
C GLY A 6 12.86 8.29 4.44
N THR A 7 13.45 9.47 4.20
CA THR A 7 12.86 10.52 3.35
C THR A 7 12.84 10.15 1.87
N ASP A 8 13.55 9.09 1.47
CA ASP A 8 13.60 8.59 0.09
C ASP A 8 12.58 7.47 -0.14
N SER A 9 11.74 7.17 0.86
CA SER A 9 10.76 6.09 0.84
C SER A 9 9.41 6.56 0.31
N GLY A 10 8.83 5.83 -0.65
CA GLY A 10 7.46 6.10 -1.11
C GLY A 10 6.39 5.93 -0.02
N THR A 11 6.70 5.25 1.10
CA THR A 11 5.84 5.19 2.29
C THR A 11 5.89 6.51 3.07
N PHE A 12 7.06 7.15 3.14
CA PHE A 12 7.22 8.49 3.71
C PHE A 12 6.44 9.53 2.90
N ASP A 13 6.62 9.53 1.58
CA ASP A 13 5.95 10.49 0.68
C ASP A 13 4.43 10.38 0.83
N TYR A 14 3.90 9.16 0.69
CA TYR A 14 2.46 8.93 0.77
C TYR A 14 1.86 9.28 2.13
N PHE A 15 2.50 8.86 3.23
CA PHE A 15 1.98 9.16 4.56
C PHE A 15 1.94 10.68 4.81
N THR A 16 3.00 11.39 4.43
CA THR A 16 3.07 12.84 4.65
C THR A 16 2.06 13.61 3.79
N GLU A 17 1.88 13.21 2.53
CA GLU A 17 0.82 13.78 1.68
C GLU A 17 -0.57 13.47 2.25
N ALA A 18 -0.89 12.20 2.52
CA ALA A 18 -2.23 11.79 2.92
C ALA A 18 -2.64 12.29 4.31
N VAL A 19 -1.70 12.36 5.26
CA VAL A 19 -1.99 12.73 6.66
C VAL A 19 -1.74 14.20 6.93
N ASN A 20 -0.69 14.79 6.35
CA ASN A 20 -0.30 16.17 6.61
C ASN A 20 -0.69 17.14 5.49
N GLY A 21 -1.16 16.64 4.35
CA GLY A 21 -1.65 17.42 3.20
C GLY A 21 -0.56 17.89 2.23
N GLU A 22 0.70 17.54 2.48
CA GLU A 22 1.84 17.91 1.62
C GLU A 22 2.95 16.85 1.73
N GLU A 23 3.39 16.34 0.58
CA GLU A 23 4.50 15.40 0.47
C GLU A 23 5.76 15.96 1.13
N GLY A 24 6.44 15.14 1.91
CA GLY A 24 7.69 15.47 2.60
C GLY A 24 7.53 16.33 3.85
N VAL A 25 6.32 16.78 4.17
CA VAL A 25 6.07 17.61 5.35
C VAL A 25 5.75 16.74 6.56
N GLN A 26 6.70 16.63 7.49
CA GLN A 26 6.44 16.15 8.85
C GLN A 26 7.45 16.70 9.86
N THR A 27 7.23 16.38 11.14
CA THR A 27 8.18 16.70 12.21
C THR A 27 9.55 16.06 11.96
N LYS A 28 10.64 16.81 12.17
CA LYS A 28 12.00 16.24 12.18
C LYS A 28 12.28 15.39 13.42
N GLN A 29 11.41 15.43 14.42
CA GLN A 29 11.54 14.68 15.67
C GLN A 29 10.86 13.32 15.55
N TYR A 30 11.47 12.44 14.77
CA TYR A 30 11.14 11.02 14.70
C TYR A 30 12.44 10.21 14.51
N ASN A 31 12.39 8.94 14.90
CA ASN A 31 13.45 7.98 14.64
C ASN A 31 13.29 7.49 13.20
N ASN A 32 14.12 8.02 12.31
CA ASN A 32 14.22 7.57 10.93
C ASN A 32 14.89 6.19 10.91
N VAL A 33 14.18 5.19 10.42
CA VAL A 33 14.66 3.80 10.35
C VAL A 33 15.25 3.40 9.00
N GLY A 34 15.32 4.33 8.04
CA GLY A 34 15.74 4.06 6.67
C GLY A 34 14.71 3.21 5.91
N GLU A 35 15.19 2.22 5.17
CA GLU A 35 14.37 1.35 4.31
C GLU A 35 14.05 -0.02 4.95
N ASP A 36 14.43 -0.24 6.21
CA ASP A 36 14.14 -1.48 6.93
C ASP A 36 12.92 -1.29 7.86
N ASP A 37 11.72 -1.56 7.33
CA ASP A 37 10.45 -1.41 8.05
C ASP A 37 10.38 -2.25 9.36
N ASN A 38 11.14 -3.35 9.47
CA ASN A 38 11.19 -4.14 10.71
C ASN A 38 11.79 -3.36 11.89
N GLN A 39 12.61 -2.35 11.62
CA GLN A 39 13.10 -1.44 12.65
C GLN A 39 11.98 -0.57 13.22
N THR A 40 10.96 -0.22 12.42
CA THR A 40 9.78 0.48 12.93
C THR A 40 9.01 -0.43 13.89
N VAL A 41 8.80 -1.69 13.54
CA VAL A 41 8.16 -2.70 14.42
C VAL A 41 8.94 -2.83 15.74
N THR A 42 10.26 -3.05 15.65
CA THR A 42 11.15 -3.19 16.81
C THR A 42 11.12 -1.95 17.70
N GLY A 43 11.16 -0.77 17.09
CA GLY A 43 11.12 0.52 17.79
C GLY A 43 9.81 0.74 18.54
N VAL A 44 8.68 0.45 17.89
CA VAL A 44 7.33 0.56 18.49
C VAL A 44 7.17 -0.44 19.63
N ALA A 45 7.51 -1.71 19.42
CA ALA A 45 7.40 -2.77 20.42
C ALA A 45 8.26 -2.49 21.68
N GLY A 46 9.47 -1.96 21.49
CA GLY A 46 10.41 -1.64 22.58
C GLY A 46 10.11 -0.32 23.31
N SER A 47 9.16 0.48 22.84
CA SER A 47 8.88 1.82 23.37
C SER A 47 7.44 1.92 23.90
N PRO A 48 7.22 1.99 25.23
CA PRO A 48 5.90 2.31 25.76
C PRO A 48 5.36 3.62 25.16
N GLY A 49 4.17 3.55 24.53
CA GLY A 49 3.59 4.68 23.80
C GLY A 49 4.34 5.06 22.51
N GLY A 50 5.12 4.14 21.95
CA GLY A 50 5.72 4.25 20.62
C GLY A 50 4.64 4.24 19.53
N ILE A 51 4.83 5.05 18.50
CA ILE A 51 4.01 5.06 17.29
C ILE A 51 4.92 5.05 16.06
N GLY A 52 4.43 4.47 14.96
CA GLY A 52 5.11 4.53 13.68
C GLY A 52 4.19 4.13 12.53
N TYR A 53 4.66 4.33 11.31
CA TYR A 53 3.96 3.99 10.08
C TYR A 53 4.92 3.27 9.12
N PHE A 54 4.43 2.24 8.44
CA PHE A 54 5.21 1.30 7.62
C PHE A 54 4.24 0.41 6.81
N GLY A 55 4.75 -0.46 5.94
CA GLY A 55 3.93 -1.34 5.09
C GLY A 55 3.04 -2.32 5.88
N PHE A 56 1.82 -2.60 5.35
CA PHE A 56 0.83 -3.45 6.03
C PHE A 56 1.28 -4.91 6.25
N SER A 57 2.06 -5.49 5.35
CA SER A 57 2.62 -6.86 5.49
C SER A 57 3.38 -7.04 6.81
N PHE A 58 4.23 -6.09 7.18
CA PHE A 58 4.97 -6.15 8.43
C PHE A 58 4.05 -6.08 9.65
N PHE A 59 2.89 -5.42 9.56
CA PHE A 59 1.91 -5.46 10.64
C PHE A 59 1.25 -6.84 10.72
N GLN A 60 0.89 -7.43 9.58
CA GLN A 60 0.31 -8.78 9.54
C GLN A 60 1.24 -9.82 10.19
N GLU A 61 2.53 -9.73 9.96
CA GLU A 61 3.53 -10.63 10.55
C GLU A 61 3.76 -10.38 12.05
N ASN A 62 3.31 -9.26 12.61
CA ASN A 62 3.65 -8.81 13.95
C ASN A 62 2.42 -8.42 14.82
N GLN A 63 1.22 -8.91 14.49
CA GLN A 63 -0.01 -8.57 15.23
C GLN A 63 0.01 -8.95 16.71
N ASP A 64 0.81 -9.96 17.08
CA ASP A 64 0.99 -10.37 18.49
C ASP A 64 1.89 -9.40 19.29
N THR A 65 2.67 -8.57 18.58
CA THR A 65 3.71 -7.70 19.16
C THR A 65 3.28 -6.23 19.18
N ILE A 66 2.56 -5.80 18.16
CA ILE A 66 2.14 -4.40 17.96
C ILE A 66 0.65 -4.32 17.61
N LYS A 67 0.08 -3.12 17.76
CA LYS A 67 -1.34 -2.87 17.48
C LYS A 67 -1.50 -1.95 16.28
N GLY A 68 -2.39 -2.31 15.36
CA GLY A 68 -2.83 -1.42 14.28
C GLY A 68 -3.70 -0.31 14.83
N ALA A 69 -3.39 0.94 14.48
CA ALA A 69 -4.25 2.08 14.78
C ALA A 69 -5.46 2.06 13.85
N GLN A 70 -6.66 2.30 14.38
CA GLN A 70 -7.81 2.57 13.54
C GLN A 70 -7.73 4.00 13.00
N ILE A 71 -8.11 4.19 11.75
CA ILE A 71 -8.02 5.47 11.05
C ILE A 71 -9.42 5.96 10.74
N ASP A 72 -9.69 7.22 11.07
CA ASP A 72 -10.93 7.91 10.69
C ASP A 72 -10.68 8.73 9.42
N GLY A 73 -11.23 8.25 8.32
CA GLY A 73 -11.19 8.91 7.02
C GLY A 73 -12.39 9.81 6.73
N GLY A 74 -13.27 10.04 7.70
CA GLY A 74 -14.48 10.86 7.57
C GLY A 74 -15.78 10.13 7.93
N ASP A 75 -15.77 8.80 7.87
CA ASP A 75 -16.94 7.94 8.15
C ASP A 75 -16.75 7.06 9.41
N GLY A 76 -15.80 7.45 10.28
CA GLY A 76 -15.48 6.76 11.52
C GLY A 76 -14.22 5.90 11.45
N CYS A 77 -13.79 5.40 12.61
CA CYS A 77 -12.54 4.65 12.76
C CYS A 77 -12.63 3.24 12.16
N VAL A 78 -11.78 2.95 11.17
CA VAL A 78 -11.65 1.63 10.52
C VAL A 78 -10.30 1.01 10.85
N ALA A 79 -10.28 -0.29 11.19
CA ALA A 79 -9.05 -1.03 11.46
C ALA A 79 -8.38 -1.49 10.14
N PRO A 80 -7.03 -1.59 10.11
CA PRO A 80 -6.34 -2.14 8.95
C PRO A 80 -6.57 -3.65 8.86
N SER A 81 -7.03 -4.12 7.70
CA SER A 81 -7.21 -5.54 7.38
C SER A 81 -7.19 -5.74 5.86
N VAL A 82 -7.06 -6.99 5.41
CA VAL A 82 -7.21 -7.32 3.98
C VAL A 82 -8.58 -6.86 3.46
N GLU A 83 -9.65 -7.14 4.21
CA GLU A 83 -11.02 -6.80 3.85
C GLU A 83 -11.21 -5.28 3.72
N THR A 84 -10.81 -4.51 4.75
CA THR A 84 -10.99 -3.06 4.77
C THR A 84 -10.10 -2.31 3.76
N VAL A 85 -9.03 -2.93 3.29
CA VAL A 85 -8.23 -2.42 2.17
C VAL A 85 -8.91 -2.73 0.84
N GLN A 86 -9.38 -3.97 0.65
CA GLN A 86 -10.03 -4.40 -0.59
C GLN A 86 -11.35 -3.68 -0.86
N ASP A 87 -12.14 -3.41 0.18
CA ASP A 87 -13.41 -2.68 0.07
C ASP A 87 -13.26 -1.14 0.05
N GLY A 88 -12.04 -0.65 0.26
CA GLY A 88 -11.71 0.78 0.23
C GLY A 88 -12.09 1.56 1.49
N THR A 89 -12.56 0.91 2.56
CA THR A 89 -12.98 1.58 3.81
C THR A 89 -11.80 2.03 4.68
N TYR A 90 -10.62 1.40 4.55
CA TYR A 90 -9.40 1.83 5.24
C TYR A 90 -8.73 3.01 4.52
N THR A 91 -9.39 4.16 4.54
CA THR A 91 -8.97 5.40 3.89
C THR A 91 -8.43 6.43 4.91
N PRO A 92 -7.39 7.22 4.59
CA PRO A 92 -6.69 7.33 3.30
C PRO A 92 -5.40 6.50 3.24
N LEU A 93 -5.17 5.55 4.16
CA LEU A 93 -3.87 4.86 4.25
C LEU A 93 -3.80 3.53 3.48
N ALA A 94 -4.88 3.13 2.80
CA ALA A 94 -4.86 2.13 1.73
C ALA A 94 -4.80 2.83 0.36
N ARG A 95 -3.92 2.34 -0.53
CA ARG A 95 -3.82 2.84 -1.92
C ARG A 95 -3.77 1.70 -2.91
N ALA A 96 -4.56 1.81 -3.98
CA ALA A 96 -4.43 0.95 -5.14
C ALA A 96 -3.13 1.27 -5.89
N LEU A 97 -2.49 0.23 -6.43
CA LEU A 97 -1.37 0.35 -7.36
C LEU A 97 -1.88 0.20 -8.79
N TYR A 98 -1.44 1.09 -9.66
CA TYR A 98 -1.90 1.13 -11.04
C TYR A 98 -0.73 0.95 -12.01
N ILE A 99 -0.98 0.23 -13.09
CA ILE A 99 -0.17 0.29 -14.31
C ILE A 99 -0.87 1.18 -15.34
N TYR A 100 -0.08 1.86 -16.17
CA TYR A 100 -0.59 2.82 -17.15
C TYR A 100 -0.17 2.44 -18.57
N PRO A 101 -0.69 1.34 -19.14
CA PRO A 101 -0.37 0.97 -20.51
C PRO A 101 -0.95 1.98 -21.50
N SER A 102 -0.19 2.33 -22.52
CA SER A 102 -0.68 3.16 -23.61
C SER A 102 -1.60 2.34 -24.52
N GLY A 103 -2.80 2.85 -24.82
CA GLY A 103 -3.71 2.22 -25.79
C GLY A 103 -3.06 1.98 -27.16
N LYS A 104 -2.14 2.86 -27.58
CA LYS A 104 -1.36 2.66 -28.81
C LYS A 104 -0.38 1.49 -28.67
N ALA A 105 0.32 1.38 -27.54
CA ALA A 105 1.29 0.31 -27.30
C ALA A 105 0.61 -1.05 -27.17
N LEU A 106 -0.60 -1.09 -26.61
CA LEU A 106 -1.42 -2.32 -26.53
C LEU A 106 -1.82 -2.89 -27.90
N GLN A 107 -1.69 -2.12 -28.99
CA GLN A 107 -1.86 -2.64 -30.35
C GLN A 107 -0.70 -3.56 -30.78
N GLU A 108 0.42 -3.54 -30.06
CA GLU A 108 1.55 -4.45 -30.28
C GLU A 108 1.32 -5.74 -29.49
N GLU A 109 1.36 -6.88 -30.19
CA GLU A 109 1.08 -8.21 -29.62
C GLU A 109 1.92 -8.51 -28.37
N ALA A 110 3.20 -8.14 -28.37
CA ALA A 110 4.08 -8.37 -27.22
C ALA A 110 3.67 -7.55 -25.98
N THR A 111 3.20 -6.32 -26.17
CA THR A 111 2.75 -5.46 -25.07
C THR A 111 1.43 -5.96 -24.51
N GLN A 112 0.48 -6.32 -25.38
CA GLN A 112 -0.79 -6.91 -24.97
C GLN A 112 -0.55 -8.19 -24.14
N ALA A 113 0.26 -9.13 -24.67
CA ALA A 113 0.57 -10.38 -24.00
C ALA A 113 1.26 -10.16 -22.63
N PHE A 114 2.12 -9.13 -22.51
CA PHE A 114 2.74 -8.79 -21.24
C PHE A 114 1.73 -8.26 -20.21
N VAL A 115 0.81 -7.39 -20.63
CA VAL A 115 -0.22 -6.83 -19.72
C VAL A 115 -1.20 -7.91 -19.28
N ASP A 116 -1.61 -8.81 -20.19
CA ASP A 116 -2.46 -9.95 -19.87
C ASP A 116 -1.76 -10.87 -18.87
N PHE A 117 -0.50 -11.24 -19.12
CA PHE A 117 0.31 -12.01 -18.18
C PHE A 117 0.44 -11.31 -16.82
N TYR A 118 0.68 -10.00 -16.80
CA TYR A 118 0.79 -9.23 -15.56
C TYR A 118 -0.49 -9.34 -14.74
N LEU A 119 -1.67 -9.12 -15.35
CA LEU A 119 -2.95 -9.20 -14.66
C LEU A 119 -3.24 -10.62 -14.16
N GLU A 120 -3.06 -11.64 -15.01
CA GLU A 120 -3.25 -13.05 -14.65
C GLU A 120 -2.40 -13.52 -13.46
N ASN A 121 -1.22 -12.92 -13.27
CA ASN A 121 -0.26 -13.32 -12.24
C ASN A 121 -0.14 -12.32 -11.09
N SER A 122 -0.85 -11.19 -11.16
CA SER A 122 -0.72 -10.05 -10.24
C SER A 122 -0.94 -10.44 -8.78
N ASN A 123 -1.99 -11.19 -8.48
CA ASN A 123 -2.31 -11.63 -7.13
C ASN A 123 -1.24 -12.58 -6.58
N ALA A 124 -0.88 -13.61 -7.34
CA ALA A 124 0.12 -14.59 -6.91
C ALA A 124 1.50 -13.95 -6.65
N ILE A 125 1.90 -13.00 -7.49
CA ILE A 125 3.14 -12.23 -7.31
C ILE A 125 3.00 -11.29 -6.12
N GLY A 126 1.92 -10.51 -6.06
CA GLY A 126 1.66 -9.53 -5.01
C GLY A 126 1.69 -10.15 -3.61
N GLU A 127 1.02 -11.28 -3.41
CA GLU A 127 1.01 -12.01 -2.14
C GLU A 127 2.41 -12.44 -1.71
N GLN A 128 3.26 -12.91 -2.64
CA GLN A 128 4.64 -13.32 -2.32
C GLN A 128 5.52 -12.18 -1.80
N ILE A 129 5.23 -10.94 -2.21
CA ILE A 129 5.97 -9.74 -1.79
C ILE A 129 5.18 -8.89 -0.79
N GLY A 130 4.10 -9.42 -0.21
CA GLY A 130 3.37 -8.80 0.89
C GLY A 130 2.32 -7.75 0.51
N TYR A 131 1.92 -7.67 -0.77
CA TYR A 131 0.78 -6.87 -1.19
C TYR A 131 -0.53 -7.62 -1.01
N ILE A 132 -1.61 -6.84 -0.88
CA ILE A 132 -2.97 -7.36 -0.89
C ILE A 132 -3.40 -7.56 -2.34
N GLY A 133 -3.77 -8.78 -2.70
CA GLY A 133 -4.30 -9.11 -4.02
C GLY A 133 -5.64 -8.44 -4.31
N LEU A 134 -5.91 -8.24 -5.60
CA LEU A 134 -7.21 -7.80 -6.10
C LEU A 134 -8.27 -8.87 -5.82
N THR A 135 -9.51 -8.44 -5.57
CA THR A 135 -10.66 -9.35 -5.64
C THR A 135 -10.91 -9.81 -7.08
N ASP A 136 -11.66 -10.89 -7.27
CA ASP A 136 -12.06 -11.36 -8.61
C ASP A 136 -12.79 -10.26 -9.40
N GLU A 137 -13.61 -9.46 -8.71
CA GLU A 137 -14.32 -8.32 -9.31
C GLU A 137 -13.34 -7.23 -9.78
N GLN A 138 -12.39 -6.83 -8.93
CA GLN A 138 -11.37 -5.83 -9.28
C GLN A 138 -10.44 -6.29 -10.40
N LEU A 139 -10.10 -7.58 -10.42
CA LEU A 139 -9.29 -8.16 -11.50
C LEU A 139 -10.07 -8.17 -12.82
N THR A 140 -11.34 -8.56 -12.78
CA THR A 140 -12.23 -8.52 -13.95
C THR A 140 -12.38 -7.10 -14.48
N GLU A 141 -12.61 -6.12 -13.61
CA GLU A 141 -12.67 -4.70 -14.00
C GLU A 141 -11.38 -4.23 -14.68
N SER A 142 -10.22 -4.66 -14.16
CA SER A 142 -8.92 -4.34 -14.75
C SER A 142 -8.74 -4.95 -16.14
N GLN A 143 -9.17 -6.19 -16.33
CA GLN A 143 -9.14 -6.88 -17.63
C GLN A 143 -10.09 -6.22 -18.63
N ASP A 144 -11.31 -5.91 -18.22
CA ASP A 144 -12.29 -5.19 -19.04
C ASP A 144 -11.77 -3.82 -19.46
N LYS A 145 -11.07 -3.13 -18.55
CA LYS A 145 -10.44 -1.84 -18.86
C LYS A 145 -9.38 -1.98 -19.94
N VAL A 146 -8.51 -2.98 -19.86
CA VAL A 146 -7.50 -3.25 -20.89
C VAL A 146 -8.16 -3.60 -22.22
N ALA A 147 -9.16 -4.48 -22.22
CA ALA A 147 -9.91 -4.87 -23.43
C ALA A 147 -10.59 -3.67 -24.12
N SER A 148 -11.08 -2.70 -23.34
CA SER A 148 -11.67 -1.46 -23.87
C SER A 148 -10.68 -0.53 -24.58
N LEU A 149 -9.37 -0.73 -24.38
CA LEU A 149 -8.30 0.05 -25.02
C LEU A 149 -7.77 -0.59 -26.31
N THR A 150 -8.13 -1.85 -26.57
CA THR A 150 -7.67 -2.61 -27.74
C THR A 150 -8.76 -2.91 -28.76
N GLY A 151 -10.05 -2.77 -28.38
CA GLY A 151 -11.19 -2.78 -29.30
C GLY A 151 -11.43 -1.46 -30.03
#